data_AF-A0A085V3U0-F1
#
_entry.id   AF-A0A085V3U0-F1
#
_cell.length_a   1.000
_cell.length_b   1.000
_cell.length_c   1.000
_cell.angle_alpha   90.00
_cell.angle_beta   90.00
_cell.angle_gamma   90.00
#
_symmetry.space_group_name_H-M   'P 1'
#
loop_
_entity.id
_entity.type
_entity.pdbx_description
1 polymer ?
#
loop_
_entity_poly.entity_id
_entity_poly.type
_entity_poly.pdbx_seq_one_letter_code
_entity_poly.pdbx_strand_id
1 'polypeptide(L)' 'MTTTLIVQQNRQTHLHHLRESLDRLYAASPKWIGQDRERGEKTIRNLERQVEGLKSQLFRVA' A
#
# COMPACT_ATOMS: atom_id res chain seq x y z
N MET A 1 19.26 -7.99 -18.99
CA MET A 1 19.32 -7.38 -17.64
C MET A 1 18.36 -6.20 -17.46
N THR A 2 17.73 -5.67 -18.52
CA THR A 2 16.83 -4.50 -18.47
C THR A 2 15.46 -4.81 -17.83
N THR A 3 14.94 -6.02 -18.01
CA THR A 3 13.64 -6.45 -17.49
C THR A 3 13.58 -6.46 -15.95
N THR A 4 14.65 -6.88 -15.28
CA THR A 4 14.72 -6.89 -13.81
C THR A 4 14.67 -5.48 -13.22
N LEU A 5 15.36 -4.52 -13.86
CA LEU A 5 15.38 -3.11 -13.43
C LEU A 5 13.99 -2.46 -13.56
N ILE A 6 13.31 -2.68 -14.69
CA ILE A 6 11.96 -2.14 -14.94
C ILE A 6 10.94 -2.70 -13.94
N VAL A 7 11.01 -4.01 -13.65
CA VAL A 7 10.14 -4.65 -12.66
C VAL A 7 10.35 -4.06 -11.26
N GLN A 8 11.61 -3.81 -10.87
CA GLN A 8 11.92 -3.22 -9.57
C GLN A 8 11.45 -1.75 -9.48
N GLN A 9 11.65 -0.96 -10.53
CA GLN A 9 11.14 0.42 -10.60
C GLN A 9 9.60 0.46 -10.50
N ASN A 10 8.90 -0.39 -11.24
CA ASN A 10 7.44 -0.48 -11.17
C ASN A 10 6.94 -0.85 -9.76
N ARG A 11 7.60 -1.78 -9.09
CA ARG A 11 7.27 -2.16 -7.71
C ARG A 11 7.51 -1.00 -6.73
N GLN A 12 8.58 -0.22 -6.91
CA GLN A 12 8.87 0.93 -6.07
C GLN A 12 7.82 2.05 -6.27
N THR A 13 7.47 2.35 -7.52
CA THR A 13 6.40 3.32 -7.84
C THR A 13 5.06 2.87 -7.27
N HIS A 14 4.73 1.57 -7.38
CA HIS A 14 3.51 1.03 -6.80
C HIS A 14 3.48 1.13 -5.27
N LEU A 15 4.60 0.82 -4.60
CA LEU A 15 4.74 0.97 -3.15
C LEU A 15 4.53 2.43 -2.71
N HIS A 16 5.09 3.39 -3.47
CA HIS A 16 4.90 4.82 -3.21
C HIS A 16 3.41 5.19 -3.26
N HIS A 17 2.70 4.84 -4.33
CA HIS A 17 1.28 5.16 -4.47
C HIS A 17 0.39 4.50 -3.43
N LEU A 18 0.69 3.28 -2.99
CA LEU A 18 -0.03 2.63 -1.91
C LEU A 18 0.13 3.40 -0.60
N ARG A 19 1.33 3.90 -0.31
CA ARG A 19 1.60 4.70 0.89
C ARG A 19 0.86 6.03 0.85
N GLU A 20 0.90 6.75 -0.27
CA GLU A 20 0.12 7.99 -0.44
C GLU A 20 -1.38 7.75 -0.28
N SER A 21 -1.88 6.61 -0.78
CA SER A 21 -3.30 6.24 -0.65
C SER A 21 -3.67 5.97 0.81
N LEU A 22 -2.81 5.24 1.55
CA LEU A 22 -2.98 5.00 2.98
C LEU A 22 -2.97 6.31 3.76
N ASP A 23 -2.05 7.22 3.48
CA ASP A 23 -1.96 8.52 4.17
C ASP A 23 -3.26 9.33 3.97
N ARG A 24 -3.81 9.34 2.75
CA ARG A 24 -5.10 9.99 2.45
C ARG A 24 -6.27 9.32 3.19
N LEU A 25 -6.30 7.99 3.23
CA LEU A 25 -7.35 7.24 3.93
C LEU A 25 -7.28 7.49 5.45
N TYR A 26 -6.07 7.50 6.02
CA TYR A 26 -5.87 7.82 7.43
C TYR A 26 -6.31 9.24 7.76
N ALA A 27 -5.99 10.22 6.91
CA ALA A 27 -6.45 11.60 7.09
C ALA A 27 -7.98 11.75 7.00
N ALA A 28 -8.65 10.93 6.18
CA ALA A 28 -10.11 10.92 6.05
C ALA A 28 -10.81 10.12 7.16
N SER A 29 -10.13 9.12 7.74
CA SER A 29 -10.69 8.16 8.69
C SER A 29 -11.42 8.75 9.91
N PRO A 30 -11.01 9.89 10.52
CA PRO A 30 -11.71 10.45 11.67
C PRO A 30 -13.13 10.92 11.35
N LYS A 31 -13.44 11.15 10.06
CA LYS A 31 -14.76 11.59 9.61
C LYS A 31 -15.69 10.42 9.27
N TRP A 32 -15.18 9.19 9.27
CA TRP A 32 -15.99 8.01 8.96
C TRP A 32 -16.84 7.58 10.15
N ILE A 33 -18.10 7.23 9.88
CA ILE A 33 -19.08 6.80 10.88
C ILE A 33 -19.80 5.55 10.41
N GLY A 34 -20.31 4.75 11.35
CA GLY A 34 -21.11 3.56 11.05
C GLY A 34 -20.41 2.58 10.10
N GLN A 35 -21.12 2.13 9.07
CA GLN A 35 -20.62 1.15 8.09
C GLN A 35 -19.46 1.66 7.25
N ASP A 36 -19.39 2.96 6.97
CA ASP A 36 -18.28 3.55 6.20
C ASP A 36 -16.97 3.43 6.95
N ARG A 37 -17.01 3.54 8.28
CA ARG A 37 -15.83 3.34 9.13
C ARG A 37 -15.36 1.90 9.08
N GLU A 38 -16.26 0.93 9.27
CA GLU A 38 -15.89 -0.49 9.22
C GLU A 38 -15.31 -0.88 7.85
N ARG A 39 -15.94 -0.43 6.77
CA ARG A 39 -15.46 -0.68 5.40
C ARG A 39 -14.13 0.00 5.13
N GLY A 40 -13.96 1.24 5.61
CA GLY A 40 -12.74 2.00 5.49
C GLY A 40 -11.57 1.34 6.24
N GLU A 41 -11.80 0.90 7.48
CA GLU A 41 -10.81 0.18 8.28
C GLU A 41 -10.40 -1.16 7.63
N LYS A 42 -11.35 -1.91 7.06
CA LYS A 42 -11.05 -3.13 6.28
C LYS A 42 -10.19 -2.82 5.06
N THR A 43 -10.49 -1.73 4.36
CA THR A 43 -9.71 -1.28 3.19
C THR A 43 -8.28 -0.93 3.58
N ILE A 44 -8.10 -0.15 4.65
CA ILE A 44 -6.79 0.22 5.19
C ILE A 44 -5.97 -1.03 5.50
N ARG A 45 -6.51 -1.98 6.28
CA ARG A 45 -5.81 -3.23 6.63
C ARG A 45 -5.41 -4.06 5.41
N ASN A 46 -6.22 -4.04 4.34
CA ASN A 46 -5.89 -4.74 3.11
C ASN A 46 -4.72 -4.07 2.37
N LEU A 47 -4.72 -2.74 2.31
CA LEU A 47 -3.63 -1.99 1.67
C LEU A 47 -2.32 -2.12 2.46
N GLU A 48 -2.38 -2.12 3.80
CA GLU A 48 -1.20 -2.39 4.63
C GLU A 48 -0.58 -3.76 4.35
N ARG A 49 -1.40 -4.80 4.21
CA ARG A 49 -0.91 -6.13 3.81
C ARG A 49 -0.24 -6.13 2.43
N GLN A 50 -0.78 -5.38 1.48
CA GLN A 50 -0.17 -5.25 0.16
C GLN A 50 1.19 -4.54 0.24
N VAL A 51 1.29 -3.48 1.04
CA VAL A 51 2.54 -2.76 1.30
C VAL A 51 3.59 -3.70 1.89
N GLU A 52 3.25 -4.49 2.91
CA GLU A 52 4.19 -5.44 3.52
C GLU A 52 4.61 -6.56 2.54
N GLY A 53 3.68 -7.04 1.71
CA GLY A 53 3.98 -8.00 0.64
C GLY A 53 4.94 -7.44 -0.42
N LEU A 54 4.76 -6.17 -0.81
CA LEU A 54 5.64 -5.49 -1.78
C LEU A 54 7.01 -5.18 -1.20
N LYS A 55 7.08 -4.70 0.06
CA LYS A 55 8.35 -4.53 0.77
C LYS A 55 9.11 -5.86 0.84
N SER A 56 8.43 -6.94 1.21
CA SER A 56 9.05 -8.27 1.27
C SER A 56 9.59 -8.72 -0.09
N GLN A 57 8.97 -8.32 -1.21
CA GLN A 57 9.46 -8.61 -2.56
C GLN A 57 10.60 -7.70 -3.04
N LEU A 58 10.65 -6.46 -2.54
CA LEU A 58 11.69 -5.47 -2.87
C LEU A 58 12.96 -5.68 -2.04
N PHE A 59 12.80 -6.05 -0.77
CA PHE A 59 13.87 -6.20 0.21
C PHE A 59 14.16 -7.67 0.57
N ARG A 60 13.67 -8.64 -0.22
CA ARG A 60 14.18 -10.02 -0.15
C ARG A 60 15.63 -10.01 -0.62
N VAL A 61 16.52 -9.63 0.28
CA VAL A 61 17.95 -9.88 0.18
C VAL A 61 18.11 -11.40 0.26
N ALA A 62 18.80 -11.95 -0.73
CA ALA A 62 19.22 -13.34 -0.81
C ALA A 62 20.09 -13.74 0.40
#